data_AF-A0A924DYB2-F1
#
_entry.id   AF-A0A924DYB2-F1
#
_cell.length_a   1.000
_cell.length_b   1.000
_cell.length_c   1.000
_cell.angle_alpha   90.00
_cell.angle_beta   90.00
_cell.angle_gamma   90.00
#
_symmetry.space_group_name_H-M   'P 1'
#
loop_
_entity.id
_entity.type
_entity.pdbx_description
1 polymer ?
#
loop_
_entity_poly.entity_id
_entity_poly.type
_entity_poly.pdbx_seq_one_letter_code
_entity_poly.pdbx_strand_id
1 'polypeptide(L)'
;MTDSPLGIRHAALAVSDLARSVAFYTDTLGFTPAYVTSADWAMVSMAGTTLSLILVPHFKPPTVNEGGSHPAHLGIVLPSMEAVDDLHRRLGYTDVPTLEAPKHHRDGSYGFYLTDPDGNALESIFIPYRLKGAANAVPSGEAIVLLAHGSSDARWAAPVVALMARLQRHAADIPVAMAFMEFASPKLADVLPGLLAAADIRRVRVVPVFLSSGGHVSHDLPPLITAARAAHPGVDFVLAPAIGEHPAVQDAMASAIIDMLDSH
;
A
#
# COMPACT_ATOMS: atom_id res chain seq x y z
N MET A 1 -9.36 -1.49 27.08
CA MET A 1 -9.35 -0.24 26.29
C MET A 1 -9.00 -0.63 24.87
N THR A 2 -9.97 -0.64 23.96
CA THR A 2 -9.82 -1.21 22.60
C THR A 2 -9.76 -0.17 21.50
N ASP A 3 -9.59 1.11 21.83
CA ASP A 3 -9.43 2.16 20.83
C ASP A 3 -7.94 2.33 20.53
N SER A 4 -7.45 1.57 19.56
CA SER A 4 -6.11 1.78 19.01
C SER A 4 -6.12 3.01 18.10
N PRO A 5 -5.06 3.84 18.09
CA PRO A 5 -4.95 4.94 17.14
C PRO A 5 -5.11 4.45 15.70
N LEU A 6 -5.89 5.18 14.89
CA LEU A 6 -6.18 4.81 13.49
C LEU A 6 -5.01 5.12 12.53
N GLY A 7 -4.02 5.89 12.98
CA GLY A 7 -2.83 6.27 12.21
C GLY A 7 -2.57 7.77 12.20
N ILE A 8 -1.66 8.20 11.33
CA ILE A 8 -1.32 9.61 11.09
C ILE A 8 -2.02 10.04 9.81
N ARG A 9 -2.96 10.99 9.90
CA ARG A 9 -3.65 11.57 8.72
C ARG A 9 -3.20 12.97 8.36
N HIS A 10 -2.41 13.60 9.23
CA HIS A 10 -2.04 14.99 9.06
C HIS A 10 -0.68 15.33 9.67
N ALA A 11 0.09 16.16 8.96
CA ALA A 11 1.32 16.79 9.44
C ALA A 11 1.35 18.27 9.03
N ALA A 12 2.10 19.09 9.77
CA ALA A 12 2.28 20.51 9.45
C ALA A 12 3.72 20.81 9.05
N LEU A 13 3.89 21.62 8.00
CA LEU A 13 5.16 22.10 7.51
C LEU A 13 5.18 23.63 7.57
N ALA A 14 6.29 24.19 8.05
CA ALA A 14 6.51 25.62 7.99
C ALA A 14 6.96 26.00 6.56
N VAL A 15 6.40 27.09 6.05
CA VAL A 15 6.68 27.64 4.72
C VAL A 15 6.89 29.15 4.81
N SER A 16 7.75 29.71 3.98
CA SER A 16 8.03 31.16 3.96
C SER A 16 7.15 31.94 2.97
N ASP A 17 6.55 31.25 2.01
CA ASP A 17 5.64 31.80 1.01
C ASP A 17 4.51 30.80 0.75
N LEU A 18 3.30 31.12 1.22
CA LEU A 18 2.17 30.20 1.18
C LEU A 18 1.71 29.91 -0.26
N ALA A 19 1.66 30.92 -1.12
CA ALA A 19 1.17 30.76 -2.49
C ALA A 19 2.14 29.90 -3.32
N ARG A 20 3.44 30.17 -3.19
CA ARG A 20 4.50 29.36 -3.83
C ARG A 20 4.43 27.91 -3.36
N SER A 21 4.29 27.68 -2.06
CA SER A 21 4.31 26.33 -1.51
C SER A 21 3.04 25.57 -1.87
N VAL A 22 1.85 26.19 -1.84
CA VAL A 22 0.62 25.57 -2.36
C VAL A 22 0.80 25.13 -3.81
N ALA A 23 1.27 26.01 -4.70
CA ALA A 23 1.50 25.69 -6.11
C ALA A 23 2.51 24.55 -6.30
N PHE A 24 3.57 24.49 -5.49
CA PHE A 24 4.51 23.38 -5.52
C PHE A 24 3.83 22.05 -5.18
N TYR A 25 3.13 21.97 -4.04
CA TYR A 25 2.49 20.72 -3.63
C TYR A 25 1.38 20.31 -4.60
N THR A 26 0.62 21.24 -5.16
CA THR A 26 -0.45 20.91 -6.12
C THR A 26 0.09 20.59 -7.51
N ASP A 27 0.86 21.49 -8.10
CA ASP A 27 1.16 21.45 -9.53
C ASP A 27 2.37 20.55 -9.82
N THR A 28 3.30 20.46 -8.86
CA THR A 28 4.51 19.65 -8.99
C THR A 28 4.31 18.24 -8.42
N LEU A 29 3.75 18.14 -7.21
CA LEU A 29 3.60 16.86 -6.49
C LEU A 29 2.21 16.21 -6.61
N GLY A 30 1.22 16.92 -7.17
CA GLY A 30 -0.10 16.35 -7.46
C GLY A 30 -1.04 16.28 -6.26
N PHE A 31 -0.81 17.08 -5.22
CA PHE A 31 -1.79 17.24 -4.14
C PHE A 31 -3.01 18.02 -4.64
N THR A 32 -4.14 17.87 -3.97
CA THR A 32 -5.33 18.69 -4.19
C THR A 32 -5.47 19.74 -3.08
N PRO A 33 -5.95 20.95 -3.40
CA PRO A 33 -6.25 21.95 -2.37
C PRO A 33 -7.44 21.47 -1.52
N ALA A 34 -7.25 21.39 -0.21
CA ALA A 34 -8.32 21.06 0.75
C ALA A 34 -8.85 22.32 1.46
N TYR A 35 -7.98 23.30 1.73
CA TYR A 35 -8.34 24.59 2.31
C TYR A 35 -7.27 25.63 1.94
N VAL A 36 -7.61 26.70 1.21
CA VAL A 36 -6.63 27.70 0.72
C VAL A 36 -7.06 29.13 1.04
N THR A 37 -7.92 29.32 2.04
CA THR A 37 -8.67 30.60 2.19
C THR A 37 -8.16 31.52 3.31
N SER A 38 -7.05 31.20 3.98
CA SER A 38 -6.51 32.03 5.07
C SER A 38 -5.20 32.73 4.69
N ALA A 39 -4.86 33.78 5.45
CA ALA A 39 -3.67 34.60 5.18
C ALA A 39 -2.36 33.94 5.68
N ASP A 40 -2.45 32.97 6.59
CA ASP A 40 -1.32 32.43 7.34
C ASP A 40 -1.20 30.90 7.28
N TRP A 41 -2.14 30.18 6.67
CA TRP A 41 -2.00 28.74 6.41
C TRP A 41 -2.91 28.21 5.30
N ALA A 42 -2.54 27.05 4.77
CA ALA A 42 -3.32 26.29 3.79
C ALA A 42 -3.24 24.78 4.09
N MET A 43 -4.18 24.01 3.56
CA MET A 43 -4.16 22.55 3.53
C MET A 43 -4.16 22.05 2.11
N VAL A 44 -3.28 21.10 1.85
CA VAL A 44 -3.23 20.31 0.62
C VAL A 44 -3.33 18.84 0.99
N SER A 45 -4.04 18.05 0.20
CA SER A 45 -4.34 16.65 0.50
C SER A 45 -3.92 15.73 -0.63
N MET A 46 -3.55 14.50 -0.27
CA MET A 46 -3.23 13.42 -1.20
C MET A 46 -3.58 12.10 -0.54
N ALA A 47 -4.39 11.28 -1.22
CA ALA A 47 -4.76 9.92 -0.78
C ALA A 47 -5.20 9.86 0.71
N GLY A 48 -6.09 10.76 1.12
CA GLY A 48 -6.63 10.82 2.49
C GLY A 48 -5.66 11.34 3.57
N THR A 49 -4.44 11.74 3.19
CA THR A 49 -3.46 12.41 4.06
C THR A 49 -3.40 13.89 3.73
N THR A 50 -3.36 14.75 4.75
CA THR A 50 -3.35 16.20 4.59
C THR A 50 -2.06 16.79 5.13
N LEU A 51 -1.51 17.78 4.42
CA LEU A 51 -0.43 18.63 4.91
C LEU A 51 -0.98 20.03 5.16
N SER A 52 -0.78 20.54 6.39
CA SER A 52 -0.94 21.96 6.66
C SER A 52 0.36 22.69 6.34
N LEU A 53 0.27 23.68 5.47
CA LEU A 53 1.35 24.61 5.16
C LEU A 53 1.13 25.84 6.05
N ILE A 54 2.04 26.07 6.99
CA ILE A 54 1.95 27.16 7.97
C ILE A 54 2.92 28.26 7.58
N LEU A 55 2.43 29.47 7.36
CA LEU A 55 3.25 30.62 7.02
C LEU A 55 4.08 31.04 8.24
N VAL A 56 5.39 30.85 8.13
CA VAL A 56 6.38 31.31 9.10
C VAL A 56 7.36 32.24 8.37
N PRO A 57 7.22 33.56 8.54
CA PRO A 57 8.10 34.52 7.88
C PRO A 57 9.57 34.24 8.20
N HIS A 58 10.42 34.25 7.17
CA HIS A 58 11.85 33.95 7.29
C HIS A 58 12.18 32.54 7.80
N PHE A 59 11.26 31.58 7.63
CA PHE A 59 11.56 30.18 7.89
C PHE A 59 12.83 29.75 7.14
N LYS A 60 13.74 29.12 7.88
CA LYS A 60 14.86 28.38 7.34
C LYS A 60 14.74 26.97 7.90
N PRO A 61 14.56 25.94 7.06
CA PRO A 61 14.51 24.58 7.54
C PRO A 61 15.86 24.22 8.15
N PRO A 62 15.89 23.21 9.05
CA PRO A 62 17.14 22.60 9.46
C PRO A 62 17.94 22.21 8.20
N THR A 63 19.22 22.55 8.16
CA THR A 63 20.13 22.10 7.11
C THR A 63 20.05 20.57 7.01
N VAL A 64 19.82 20.07 5.80
CA VAL A 64 19.43 18.68 5.54
C VAL A 64 20.47 17.66 6.09
N ASN A 65 21.70 18.06 6.42
CA ASN A 65 22.74 17.13 6.85
C ASN A 65 23.76 17.73 7.85
N GLU A 66 23.33 18.38 8.92
CA GLU A 66 24.24 18.61 10.07
C GLU A 66 24.51 17.30 10.85
N GLY A 67 25.23 16.36 10.22
CA GLY A 67 25.88 15.23 10.90
C GLY A 67 25.34 13.81 10.66
N GLY A 68 24.40 13.59 9.72
CA GLY A 68 23.80 12.27 9.47
C GLY A 68 23.75 11.86 7.99
N SER A 69 23.62 10.55 7.74
CA SER A 69 23.42 9.97 6.40
C SER A 69 21.94 9.84 5.99
N HIS A 70 21.03 10.30 6.86
CA HIS A 70 19.59 10.17 6.70
C HIS A 70 18.90 11.42 7.26
N PRO A 71 18.43 12.35 6.40
CA PRO A 71 17.82 13.59 6.85
C PRO A 71 16.46 13.35 7.52
N ALA A 72 16.04 14.25 8.41
CA ALA A 72 14.66 14.27 8.88
C ALA A 72 13.75 14.74 7.72
N HIS A 73 12.76 13.94 7.34
CA HIS A 73 11.96 14.17 6.13
C HIS A 73 10.52 13.70 6.26
N LEU A 74 9.68 14.10 5.29
CA LEU A 74 8.33 13.59 5.08
C LEU A 74 8.31 12.65 3.87
N GLY A 75 7.83 11.42 4.06
CA GLY A 75 7.72 10.41 3.00
C GLY A 75 6.42 10.53 2.19
N ILE A 76 6.55 10.48 0.87
CA ILE A 76 5.49 10.39 -0.13
C ILE A 76 5.58 9.00 -0.77
N VAL A 77 4.60 8.14 -0.47
CA VAL A 77 4.64 6.75 -0.90
C VAL A 77 4.10 6.61 -2.32
N LEU A 78 4.89 5.95 -3.17
CA LEU A 78 4.54 5.63 -4.55
C LEU A 78 4.19 4.15 -4.71
N PRO A 79 3.29 3.78 -5.65
CA PRO A 79 2.71 2.44 -5.74
C PRO A 79 3.66 1.38 -6.34
N SER A 80 4.76 1.79 -6.96
CA SER A 80 5.74 0.92 -7.59
C SER A 80 7.09 1.63 -7.75
N MET A 81 8.16 0.86 -7.98
CA MET A 81 9.47 1.41 -8.35
C MET A 81 9.41 2.19 -9.68
N GLU A 82 8.61 1.73 -10.64
CA GLU A 82 8.37 2.44 -11.90
C GLU A 82 7.73 3.82 -11.67
N ALA A 83 6.77 3.92 -10.74
CA ALA A 83 6.17 5.21 -10.38
C ALA A 83 7.19 6.16 -9.72
N VAL A 84 8.18 5.63 -8.99
CA VAL A 84 9.33 6.42 -8.47
C VAL A 84 10.13 6.98 -9.63
N ASP A 85 10.50 6.15 -10.62
CA ASP A 85 11.26 6.60 -11.78
C ASP A 85 10.50 7.63 -12.62
N ASP A 86 9.18 7.44 -12.80
CA ASP A 86 8.33 8.36 -13.56
C ASP A 86 8.18 9.71 -12.86
N LEU A 87 7.97 9.73 -11.54
CA LEU A 87 7.92 10.98 -10.78
C LEU A 87 9.27 11.69 -10.82
N HIS A 88 10.37 10.97 -10.56
CA HIS A 88 11.72 11.53 -10.64
C HIS A 88 11.99 12.17 -12.01
N ARG A 89 11.63 11.48 -13.10
CA ARG A 89 11.78 12.00 -14.46
C ARG A 89 10.97 13.27 -14.69
N ARG A 90 9.73 13.34 -14.19
CA ARG A 90 8.88 14.55 -14.26
C ARG A 90 9.49 15.73 -13.50
N LEU A 91 10.00 15.48 -12.30
CA LEU A 91 10.65 16.50 -11.45
C LEU A 91 11.96 17.01 -12.06
N GLY A 92 12.65 16.20 -12.87
CA GLY A 92 13.81 16.66 -13.64
C GLY A 92 13.52 17.77 -14.65
N TYR A 93 12.25 18.07 -14.92
CA TYR A 93 11.80 19.19 -15.76
C TYR A 93 11.22 20.36 -14.96
N THR A 94 11.34 20.37 -13.63
CA THR A 94 10.86 21.43 -12.75
C THR A 94 12.00 22.04 -11.93
N ASP A 95 11.77 23.23 -11.37
CA ASP A 95 12.77 23.96 -10.57
C ASP A 95 12.78 23.49 -9.10
N VAL A 96 12.82 22.18 -8.87
CA VAL A 96 13.00 21.62 -7.51
C VAL A 96 14.39 21.97 -6.98
N PRO A 97 14.54 22.55 -5.77
CA PRO A 97 15.85 23.04 -5.32
C PRO A 97 16.91 21.95 -5.14
N THR A 98 16.50 20.78 -4.64
CA THR A 98 17.35 19.58 -4.51
C THR A 98 16.58 18.38 -5.04
N LEU A 99 17.25 17.56 -5.86
CA LEU A 99 16.73 16.28 -6.36
C LEU A 99 17.87 15.27 -6.41
N GLU A 100 17.84 14.28 -5.51
CA GLU A 100 18.80 13.17 -5.52
C GLU A 100 18.40 12.10 -6.55
N ALA A 101 19.39 11.33 -7.00
CA ALA A 101 19.11 10.15 -7.82
C ALA A 101 18.38 9.05 -7.01
N PRO A 102 17.45 8.29 -7.62
CA PRO A 102 16.81 7.15 -6.98
C PRO A 102 17.81 6.07 -6.58
N LYS A 103 17.57 5.45 -5.43
CA LYS A 103 18.44 4.41 -4.86
C LYS A 103 17.65 3.30 -4.20
N HIS A 104 18.21 2.09 -4.26
CA HIS A 104 17.70 0.95 -3.50
C HIS A 104 18.18 0.99 -2.06
N HIS A 105 17.27 0.70 -1.14
CA HIS A 105 17.56 0.57 0.28
C HIS A 105 17.65 -0.90 0.68
N ARG A 106 18.29 -1.17 1.82
CA ARG A 106 18.54 -2.54 2.33
C ARG A 106 17.25 -3.29 2.67
N ASP A 107 16.20 -2.56 3.04
CA ASP A 107 14.88 -3.09 3.39
C ASP A 107 14.00 -3.41 2.17
N GLY A 108 14.51 -3.19 0.95
CA GLY A 108 13.80 -3.42 -0.30
C GLY A 108 12.98 -2.23 -0.79
N SER A 109 12.94 -1.11 -0.05
CA SER A 109 12.38 0.13 -0.57
C SER A 109 13.26 0.76 -1.66
N TYR A 110 12.67 1.64 -2.45
CA TYR A 110 13.33 2.32 -3.56
C TYR A 110 12.79 3.75 -3.65
N GLY A 111 13.67 4.75 -3.60
CA GLY A 111 13.23 6.13 -3.52
C GLY A 111 14.36 7.14 -3.73
N PHE A 112 14.00 8.41 -3.67
CA PHE A 112 14.92 9.54 -3.73
C PHE A 112 14.48 10.66 -2.78
N TYR A 113 15.45 11.47 -2.36
CA TYR A 113 15.17 12.69 -1.62
C TYR A 113 15.04 13.88 -2.57
N LEU A 114 14.17 14.80 -2.18
CA LEU A 114 14.04 16.12 -2.76
C LEU A 114 13.77 17.14 -1.66
N THR A 115 13.84 18.42 -1.98
CA THR A 115 13.37 19.47 -1.08
C THR A 115 12.23 20.26 -1.70
N ASP A 116 11.31 20.75 -0.87
CA ASP A 116 10.34 21.75 -1.29
C ASP A 116 11.02 23.15 -1.48
N PRO A 117 10.29 24.18 -1.96
CA PRO A 117 10.86 25.52 -2.17
C PRO A 117 11.39 26.20 -0.92
N ASP A 118 10.93 25.78 0.26
CA ASP A 118 11.40 26.27 1.54
C ASP A 118 12.58 25.46 2.07
N GLY A 119 12.91 24.33 1.46
CA GLY A 119 14.00 23.43 1.82
C GLY A 119 13.59 22.32 2.79
N ASN A 120 12.30 22.12 3.05
CA ASN A 120 11.82 20.96 3.81
C ASN A 120 12.20 19.68 3.03
N ALA A 121 12.83 18.73 3.71
CA ALA A 121 13.22 17.47 3.08
C ALA A 121 12.00 16.56 2.89
N LEU A 122 11.83 16.06 1.68
CA LEU A 122 10.81 15.10 1.28
C LEU A 122 11.51 13.85 0.75
N GLU A 123 10.88 12.70 0.90
CA GLU A 123 11.31 11.44 0.28
C GLU A 123 10.19 10.89 -0.58
N SER A 124 10.43 10.71 -1.88
CA SER A 124 9.51 9.96 -2.74
C SER A 124 9.96 8.52 -2.79
N ILE A 125 9.12 7.60 -2.29
CA ILE A 125 9.56 6.25 -1.97
C ILE A 125 8.49 5.20 -2.29
N PHE A 126 8.90 4.11 -2.95
CA PHE A 126 8.17 2.87 -2.93
C PHE A 126 8.58 2.07 -1.69
N ILE A 127 7.62 1.81 -0.81
CA ILE A 127 7.79 0.95 0.35
C ILE A 127 7.00 -0.35 0.11
N PRO A 128 7.66 -1.52 0.07
CA PRO A 128 6.90 -2.77 0.04
C PRO A 128 6.08 -2.90 1.33
N TYR A 129 4.87 -3.46 1.27
CA TYR A 129 4.05 -3.68 2.49
C TYR A 129 4.78 -4.50 3.56
N ARG A 130 5.84 -5.20 3.15
CA ARG A 130 6.73 -5.96 3.99
C ARG A 130 8.17 -5.52 3.76
N LEU A 131 8.73 -4.85 4.75
CA LEU A 131 10.16 -4.52 4.76
C LEU A 131 10.99 -5.80 4.92
N LYS A 132 12.06 -5.95 4.14
CA LYS A 132 13.03 -7.04 4.34
C LYS A 132 13.67 -6.91 5.71
N GLY A 133 13.68 -8.02 6.47
CA GLY A 133 14.26 -8.05 7.82
C GLY A 133 13.37 -7.50 8.94
N ALA A 134 12.10 -7.14 8.66
CA ALA A 134 11.15 -6.76 9.71
C ALA A 134 10.91 -7.91 10.71
N ALA A 135 10.75 -7.57 12.00
CA ALA A 135 10.52 -8.53 13.09
C ALA A 135 9.29 -9.43 12.87
N ASN A 136 8.32 -8.99 12.06
CA ASN A 136 7.12 -9.74 11.68
C ASN A 136 7.27 -10.43 10.32
N ALA A 137 8.44 -11.02 10.07
CA ALA A 137 8.62 -11.85 8.89
C ALA A 137 7.65 -13.05 8.95
N VAL A 138 6.68 -13.14 8.03
CA VAL A 138 6.05 -14.38 7.54
C VAL A 138 7.14 -15.45 7.50
N PRO A 139 6.96 -16.54 8.26
CA PRO A 139 7.93 -17.62 8.31
C PRO A 139 8.29 -18.13 6.92
N SER A 140 9.56 -18.48 6.72
CA SER A 140 9.97 -19.19 5.50
C SER A 140 9.14 -20.45 5.30
N GLY A 141 8.64 -20.66 4.07
CA GLY A 141 7.78 -21.80 3.73
C GLY A 141 6.29 -21.57 3.96
N GLU A 142 5.82 -20.31 4.01
CA GLU A 142 4.40 -19.97 3.95
C GLU A 142 4.01 -19.52 2.54
N ALA A 143 2.83 -19.94 2.08
CA ALA A 143 2.22 -19.52 0.82
C ALA A 143 0.78 -19.04 1.05
N ILE A 144 0.28 -18.22 0.13
CA ILE A 144 -1.09 -17.67 0.19
C ILE A 144 -1.90 -18.20 -0.99
N VAL A 145 -3.13 -18.63 -0.72
CA VAL A 145 -4.14 -18.85 -1.77
C VAL A 145 -5.26 -17.85 -1.57
N LEU A 146 -5.47 -16.96 -2.55
CA LEU A 146 -6.66 -16.12 -2.63
C LEU A 146 -7.82 -16.98 -3.10
N LEU A 147 -8.83 -17.18 -2.26
CA LEU A 147 -10.01 -17.95 -2.61
C LEU A 147 -11.19 -17.00 -2.83
N ALA A 148 -11.58 -16.84 -4.09
CA ALA A 148 -12.71 -16.00 -4.48
C ALA A 148 -13.93 -16.87 -4.82
N HIS A 149 -15.13 -16.29 -4.85
CA HIS A 149 -16.34 -17.04 -5.22
C HIS A 149 -16.22 -17.66 -6.61
N GLY A 150 -15.84 -16.86 -7.60
CA GLY A 150 -15.86 -17.22 -9.02
C GLY A 150 -17.22 -16.91 -9.66
N SER A 151 -17.17 -16.64 -10.97
CA SER A 151 -18.31 -16.28 -11.80
C SER A 151 -18.04 -16.75 -13.23
N SER A 152 -19.10 -17.03 -13.97
CA SER A 152 -19.01 -17.31 -15.41
C SER A 152 -18.71 -16.06 -16.24
N ASP A 153 -18.94 -14.85 -15.69
CA ASP A 153 -18.50 -13.60 -16.31
C ASP A 153 -17.02 -13.34 -16.03
N ALA A 154 -16.19 -13.39 -17.07
CA ALA A 154 -14.74 -13.17 -16.96
C ALA A 154 -14.38 -11.80 -16.36
N ARG A 155 -15.23 -10.78 -16.53
CA ARG A 155 -14.98 -9.44 -15.98
C ARG A 155 -15.07 -9.41 -14.46
N TRP A 156 -15.82 -10.34 -13.85
CA TRP A 156 -15.98 -10.43 -12.41
C TRP A 156 -14.66 -10.70 -11.69
N ALA A 157 -13.74 -11.45 -12.31
CA ALA A 157 -12.45 -11.78 -11.72
C ALA A 157 -11.45 -10.61 -11.75
N ALA A 158 -11.71 -9.55 -12.52
CA ALA A 158 -10.73 -8.47 -12.74
C ALA A 158 -10.25 -7.81 -11.43
N PRO A 159 -11.10 -7.49 -10.43
CA PRO A 159 -10.62 -6.94 -9.16
C PRO A 159 -9.74 -7.92 -8.37
N VAL A 160 -10.05 -9.22 -8.39
CA VAL A 160 -9.27 -10.26 -7.69
C VAL A 160 -7.90 -10.45 -8.35
N VAL A 161 -7.85 -10.46 -9.68
CA VAL A 161 -6.59 -10.50 -10.44
C VAL A 161 -5.74 -9.26 -10.13
N ALA A 162 -6.37 -8.09 -10.08
CA ALA A 162 -5.67 -6.85 -9.75
C ALA A 162 -5.18 -6.82 -8.29
N LEU A 163 -5.86 -7.50 -7.36
CA LEU A 163 -5.39 -7.70 -5.99
C LEU A 163 -4.18 -8.64 -5.94
N MET A 164 -4.22 -9.76 -6.65
CA MET A 164 -3.09 -10.69 -6.75
C MET A 164 -1.84 -10.00 -7.28
N ALA A 165 -1.97 -9.20 -8.35
CA ALA A 165 -0.86 -8.43 -8.92
C ALA A 165 -0.26 -7.43 -7.92
N ARG A 166 -1.10 -6.80 -7.08
CA ARG A 166 -0.61 -5.92 -5.99
C ARG A 166 0.14 -6.71 -4.93
N LEU A 167 -0.42 -7.83 -4.46
CA LEU A 167 0.25 -8.68 -3.47
C LEU A 167 1.62 -9.15 -3.96
N GLN A 168 1.73 -9.59 -5.21
CA GLN A 168 2.99 -10.03 -5.80
C GLN A 168 4.05 -8.91 -5.85
N ARG A 169 3.64 -7.64 -6.06
CA ARG A 169 4.58 -6.51 -6.01
C ARG A 169 5.08 -6.21 -4.60
N HIS A 170 4.24 -6.38 -3.59
CA HIS A 170 4.56 -5.97 -2.21
C HIS A 170 5.04 -7.11 -1.29
N ALA A 171 4.84 -8.36 -1.70
CA ALA A 171 5.23 -9.58 -0.98
C ALA A 171 5.84 -10.60 -1.95
N ALA A 172 6.81 -10.15 -2.75
CA ALA A 172 7.45 -10.97 -3.78
C ALA A 172 8.15 -12.23 -3.25
N ASP A 173 8.43 -12.28 -1.95
CA ASP A 173 9.01 -13.42 -1.24
C ASP A 173 7.99 -14.51 -0.86
N ILE A 174 6.68 -14.25 -1.01
CA ILE A 174 5.62 -15.17 -0.63
C ILE A 174 4.95 -15.70 -1.90
N PRO A 175 4.98 -17.03 -2.15
CA PRO A 175 4.21 -17.60 -3.25
C PRO A 175 2.71 -17.36 -3.06
N VAL A 176 2.08 -16.78 -4.08
CA VAL A 176 0.65 -16.49 -4.10
C VAL A 176 -0.01 -17.20 -5.28
N ALA A 177 -1.09 -17.92 -5.01
CA ALA A 177 -1.98 -18.47 -6.03
C ALA A 177 -3.40 -17.91 -5.87
N MET A 178 -4.21 -18.01 -6.92
CA MET A 178 -5.62 -17.65 -6.91
C MET A 178 -6.44 -18.89 -7.27
N ALA A 179 -7.52 -19.12 -6.52
CA ALA A 179 -8.48 -20.19 -6.76
C ALA A 179 -9.92 -19.66 -6.63
N PHE A 180 -10.86 -20.40 -7.22
CA PHE A 180 -12.28 -20.09 -7.18
C PHE A 180 -13.08 -21.22 -6.54
N MET A 181 -14.09 -20.86 -5.75
CA MET A 181 -15.05 -21.81 -5.16
C MET A 181 -15.90 -22.45 -6.26
N GLU A 182 -16.60 -21.63 -7.04
CA GLU A 182 -17.64 -22.05 -8.00
C GLU A 182 -17.52 -21.30 -9.33
N PHE A 183 -18.17 -21.80 -10.37
CA PHE A 183 -18.37 -21.16 -11.70
C PHE A 183 -17.12 -20.79 -12.52
N ALA A 184 -15.94 -20.75 -11.92
CA ALA A 184 -14.66 -20.46 -12.54
C ALA A 184 -13.59 -21.45 -12.07
N SER A 185 -12.49 -21.46 -12.81
CA SER A 185 -11.27 -22.24 -12.56
C SER A 185 -10.06 -21.31 -12.53
N PRO A 186 -8.97 -21.68 -11.83
CA PRO A 186 -8.73 -22.97 -11.18
C PRO A 186 -9.40 -23.12 -9.80
N LYS A 187 -9.63 -24.36 -9.35
CA LYS A 187 -10.08 -24.69 -7.99
C LYS A 187 -8.90 -24.77 -7.03
N LEU A 188 -9.18 -24.81 -5.72
CA LEU A 188 -8.14 -24.95 -4.69
C LEU A 188 -7.29 -26.21 -4.95
N ALA A 189 -7.92 -27.34 -5.23
CA ALA A 189 -7.22 -28.59 -5.50
C ALA A 189 -6.31 -28.51 -6.76
N ASP A 190 -6.65 -27.67 -7.73
CA ASP A 190 -5.89 -27.54 -8.98
C ASP A 190 -4.60 -26.73 -8.78
N VAL A 191 -4.62 -25.71 -7.90
CA VAL A 191 -3.48 -24.81 -7.71
C VAL A 191 -2.45 -25.34 -6.71
N LEU A 192 -2.88 -26.17 -5.74
CA LEU A 192 -2.01 -26.64 -4.67
C LEU A 192 -0.79 -27.42 -5.15
N PRO A 193 -0.88 -28.38 -6.10
CA PRO A 193 0.29 -29.13 -6.55
C PRO A 193 1.39 -28.24 -7.12
N GLY A 194 1.03 -27.27 -7.96
CA GLY A 194 1.99 -26.32 -8.54
C GLY A 194 2.58 -25.38 -7.50
N LEU A 195 1.75 -24.88 -6.57
CA LEU A 195 2.19 -24.00 -5.49
C LEU A 195 3.17 -24.70 -4.55
N LEU A 196 2.87 -25.95 -4.15
CA LEU A 196 3.69 -26.73 -3.22
C LEU A 196 4.97 -27.26 -3.86
N ALA A 197 5.03 -27.40 -5.19
CA ALA A 197 6.24 -27.82 -5.90
C ALA A 197 7.26 -26.68 -6.10
N ALA A 198 6.83 -25.41 -6.00
CA ALA A 198 7.67 -24.26 -6.31
C ALA A 198 8.68 -23.90 -5.21
N ALA A 199 8.42 -24.29 -3.96
CA ALA A 199 9.27 -24.01 -2.81
C ALA A 199 8.98 -25.01 -1.67
N ASP A 200 9.82 -25.04 -0.63
CA ASP A 200 9.59 -25.83 0.59
C ASP A 200 8.45 -25.21 1.44
N ILE A 201 7.22 -25.33 0.94
CA ILE A 201 6.02 -24.80 1.57
C ILE A 201 5.51 -25.78 2.63
N ARG A 202 5.52 -25.32 3.88
CA ARG A 202 5.06 -26.07 5.06
C ARG A 202 3.72 -25.55 5.57
N ARG A 203 3.31 -24.34 5.16
CA ARG A 203 2.03 -23.73 5.52
C ARG A 203 1.38 -23.04 4.34
N VAL A 204 0.08 -23.26 4.16
CA VAL A 204 -0.74 -22.54 3.17
C VAL A 204 -1.85 -21.79 3.89
N ARG A 205 -1.86 -20.48 3.76
CA ARG A 205 -2.95 -19.62 4.24
C ARG A 205 -3.95 -19.39 3.12
N VAL A 206 -5.16 -19.89 3.32
CA VAL A 206 -6.28 -19.66 2.40
C VAL A 206 -7.01 -18.41 2.88
N VAL A 207 -7.01 -17.37 2.04
CA VAL A 207 -7.60 -16.07 2.35
C VAL A 207 -8.87 -15.90 1.51
N PRO A 208 -10.06 -15.93 2.14
CA PRO A 208 -11.32 -15.71 1.45
C PRO A 208 -11.45 -14.25 1.00
N VAL A 209 -11.54 -14.01 -0.32
CA VAL A 209 -11.72 -12.68 -0.91
C VAL A 209 -13.23 -12.34 -0.98
N PHE A 210 -13.85 -12.21 0.19
CA PHE A 210 -15.26 -11.89 0.37
C PHE A 210 -15.42 -10.68 1.30
N LEU A 211 -16.53 -9.94 1.14
CA LEU A 211 -16.85 -8.82 2.03
C LEU A 211 -17.34 -9.26 3.42
N SER A 212 -17.92 -10.45 3.53
CA SER A 212 -18.37 -11.03 4.80
C SER A 212 -18.42 -12.55 4.73
N SER A 213 -18.35 -13.19 5.90
CA SER A 213 -18.48 -14.65 6.07
C SER A 213 -19.95 -15.10 6.12
N GLY A 214 -20.77 -14.66 5.17
CA GLY A 214 -22.18 -15.06 5.06
C GLY A 214 -22.37 -16.59 5.05
N GLY A 215 -23.62 -17.06 5.21
CA GLY A 215 -23.94 -18.48 5.41
C GLY A 215 -23.22 -19.44 4.45
N HIS A 216 -23.15 -19.13 3.16
CA HIS A 216 -22.42 -19.94 2.19
C HIS A 216 -20.92 -20.07 2.51
N VAL A 217 -20.22 -18.96 2.74
CA VAL A 217 -18.76 -18.96 3.02
C VAL A 217 -18.43 -19.78 4.27
N SER A 218 -19.22 -19.64 5.33
CA SER A 218 -18.96 -20.33 6.61
C SER A 218 -19.21 -21.84 6.57
N HIS A 219 -20.07 -22.32 5.67
CA HIS A 219 -20.37 -23.75 5.52
C HIS A 219 -19.58 -24.41 4.40
N ASP A 220 -19.27 -23.68 3.32
CA ASP A 220 -18.70 -24.26 2.10
C ASP A 220 -17.17 -24.28 2.10
N LEU A 221 -16.51 -23.40 2.86
CA LEU A 221 -15.05 -23.37 2.96
C LEU A 221 -14.44 -24.49 3.82
N PRO A 222 -14.97 -24.84 5.01
CA PRO A 222 -14.35 -25.87 5.85
C PRO A 222 -14.18 -27.25 5.16
N PRO A 223 -15.14 -27.75 4.35
CA PRO A 223 -14.95 -28.97 3.57
C PRO A 223 -13.79 -28.89 2.57
N LEU A 224 -13.61 -27.76 1.87
CA LEU A 224 -12.51 -27.56 0.92
C LEU A 224 -11.14 -27.64 1.62
N ILE A 225 -11.03 -27.02 2.80
CA ILE A 225 -9.81 -27.06 3.61
C ILE A 225 -9.55 -28.47 4.16
N THR A 226 -10.61 -29.17 4.57
CA THR A 226 -10.50 -30.57 5.04
C THR A 226 -9.99 -31.48 3.92
N ALA A 227 -10.51 -31.34 2.70
CA ALA A 227 -10.03 -32.08 1.54
C ALA A 227 -8.56 -31.76 1.21
N ALA A 228 -8.17 -30.48 1.25
CA ALA A 228 -6.79 -30.07 1.02
C ALA A 228 -5.82 -30.68 2.05
N ARG A 229 -6.19 -30.69 3.34
CA ARG A 229 -5.41 -31.33 4.41
C ARG A 229 -5.26 -32.84 4.19
N ALA A 230 -6.32 -33.52 3.76
CA ALA A 230 -6.28 -34.95 3.47
C ALA A 230 -5.37 -35.27 2.28
N ALA A 231 -5.37 -34.44 1.25
CA ALA A 231 -4.53 -34.60 0.06
C ALA A 231 -3.05 -34.26 0.32
N HIS A 232 -2.76 -33.37 1.28
CA HIS A 232 -1.41 -32.86 1.55
C HIS A 232 -1.09 -32.87 3.06
N PRO A 233 -0.91 -34.06 3.68
CA PRO A 233 -0.77 -34.19 5.14
C PRO A 233 0.49 -33.55 5.75
N GLY A 234 1.49 -33.22 4.92
CA GLY A 234 2.73 -32.53 5.36
C GLY A 234 2.62 -31.00 5.40
N VAL A 235 1.47 -30.44 5.05
CA VAL A 235 1.26 -28.98 4.92
C VAL A 235 0.20 -28.53 5.91
N ASP A 236 0.51 -27.49 6.67
CA ASP A 236 -0.45 -26.83 7.57
C ASP A 236 -1.35 -25.87 6.78
N PHE A 237 -2.65 -26.19 6.67
CA PHE A 237 -3.63 -25.31 6.04
C PHE A 237 -4.35 -24.46 7.06
N VAL A 238 -4.25 -23.14 6.91
CA VAL A 238 -4.91 -22.15 7.77
C VAL A 238 -5.95 -21.38 6.96
N LEU A 239 -7.21 -21.48 7.34
CA LEU A 239 -8.28 -20.64 6.81
C LEU A 239 -8.29 -19.31 7.57
N ALA A 240 -8.07 -18.20 6.87
CA ALA A 240 -8.21 -16.86 7.43
C ALA A 240 -9.68 -16.42 7.45
N PRO A 241 -10.07 -15.42 8.28
CA PRO A 241 -11.33 -14.72 8.13
C PRO A 241 -11.46 -14.08 6.74
N ALA A 242 -12.70 -13.81 6.31
CA ALA A 242 -12.94 -13.08 5.07
C ALA A 242 -12.27 -11.69 5.11
N ILE A 243 -11.63 -11.30 4.01
CA ILE A 243 -10.82 -10.07 3.97
C ILE A 243 -11.64 -8.80 4.28
N GLY A 244 -12.94 -8.77 3.94
CA GLY A 244 -13.82 -7.64 4.25
C GLY A 244 -14.18 -7.47 5.73
N GLU A 245 -13.88 -8.46 6.57
CA GLU A 245 -14.02 -8.34 8.03
C GLU A 245 -12.78 -7.73 8.69
N HIS A 246 -11.69 -7.55 7.93
CA HIS A 246 -10.49 -6.93 8.45
C HIS A 246 -10.72 -5.41 8.62
N PRO A 247 -10.48 -4.82 9.81
CA PRO A 247 -10.76 -3.40 10.07
C PRO A 247 -10.10 -2.46 9.05
N ALA A 248 -8.83 -2.69 8.70
CA ALA A 248 -8.14 -1.87 7.70
C ALA A 248 -8.79 -1.91 6.29
N VAL A 249 -9.50 -2.98 5.95
CA VAL A 249 -10.24 -3.08 4.68
C VAL A 249 -11.53 -2.28 4.76
N GLN A 250 -12.23 -2.35 5.90
CA GLN A 250 -13.43 -1.55 6.15
C GLN A 250 -13.10 -0.05 6.13
N ASP A 251 -12.01 0.35 6.79
CA ASP A 251 -11.52 1.73 6.77
C ASP A 251 -11.13 2.19 5.37
N ALA A 252 -10.45 1.33 4.60
CA ALA A 252 -10.09 1.63 3.21
C ALA A 252 -11.31 1.78 2.31
N MET A 253 -12.32 0.91 2.46
CA MET A 253 -13.58 1.00 1.74
C MET A 253 -14.36 2.27 2.10
N ALA A 254 -14.43 2.62 3.39
CA ALA A 254 -15.06 3.86 3.83
C ALA A 254 -14.36 5.09 3.24
N SER A 255 -13.02 5.11 3.25
CA SER A 255 -12.24 6.19 2.61
C SER A 255 -12.54 6.28 1.12
N ALA A 256 -12.51 5.16 0.40
CA ALA A 256 -12.78 5.15 -1.04
C ALA A 256 -14.20 5.60 -1.39
N ILE A 257 -15.20 5.27 -0.55
CA ILE A 257 -16.58 5.73 -0.74
C ILE A 257 -16.68 7.25 -0.58
N ILE A 258 -15.96 7.83 0.39
CA ILE A 258 -15.91 9.28 0.58
C ILE A 258 -15.25 9.95 -0.63
N ASP A 259 -14.11 9.44 -1.09
CA ASP A 259 -13.37 9.99 -2.25
C ASP A 259 -14.23 10.01 -3.53
N MET A 260 -15.16 9.06 -3.67
CA MET A 260 -16.11 9.02 -4.80
C MET A 260 -17.11 10.19 -4.77
N LEU A 261 -17.39 10.78 -3.61
CA LEU A 261 -18.29 11.95 -3.49
C LEU A 261 -17.61 13.23 -3.99
N ASP A 262 -16.30 13.33 -3.83
CA ASP A 262 -15.51 14.50 -4.22
C ASP A 262 -15.16 14.50 -5.73
N SER A 263 -15.43 13.39 -6.43
CA SER A 263 -15.08 13.17 -7.84
C SER A 263 -16.16 13.59 -8.85
N HIS A 264 -16.99 14.59 -8.52
CA HIS A 264 -18.07 15.12 -9.38
C HIS A 264 -17.84 16.55 -9.85
#